data_AF-A0A9N8EY55-F1
#
_entry.id   AF-A0A9N8EY55-F1
#
_cell.length_a   1.000
_cell.length_b   1.000
_cell.length_c   1.000
_cell.angle_alpha   90.00
_cell.angle_beta   90.00
_cell.angle_gamma   90.00
#
_symmetry.space_group_name_H-M   'P 1'
#
loop_
_entity.id
_entity.type
_entity.pdbx_description
1 polymer ?
#
loop_
_entity_poly.entity_id
_entity_poly.type
_entity_poly.pdbx_seq_one_letter_code
_entity_poly.pdbx_strand_id
1 'polypeptide(L)'
;MADTGDSSAPVENVANLKFGPEFQEIHVLSNAQVAVILQVSARSAVNRDEELNEVYRKTQHYVNRFNTMTNPEKDHQELVDELDNLQDALTTFRKETDDGEELDLHQAEVAALMNLVATDTLVEECLTLIPSLSRFPEAAIDEILDLIRSTMIRIVS
;
A
#
# COMPACT_ATOMS: atom_id res chain seq x y z
N MET A 1 -31.52 20.73 14.43
CA MET A 1 -31.72 19.27 14.30
C MET A 1 -30.52 18.64 14.97
N ALA A 2 -30.76 17.81 15.97
CA ALA A 2 -29.70 17.15 16.73
C ALA A 2 -29.04 16.10 15.83
N ASP A 3 -27.73 16.23 15.67
CA ASP A 3 -26.88 15.19 15.09
C ASP A 3 -26.78 14.07 16.14
N THR A 4 -27.69 13.10 16.05
CA THR A 4 -27.57 11.83 16.75
C THR A 4 -26.53 11.01 15.99
N GLY A 5 -25.26 11.36 16.17
CA GLY A 5 -24.14 10.52 15.79
C GLY A 5 -24.26 9.21 16.57
N ASP A 6 -24.63 8.17 15.86
CA ASP A 6 -24.74 6.81 16.37
C ASP A 6 -23.37 6.35 16.87
N SER A 7 -23.17 6.36 18.20
CA SER A 7 -21.91 5.95 18.84
C SER A 7 -21.72 4.43 18.92
N SER A 8 -22.47 3.66 18.11
CA SER A 8 -22.45 2.20 18.10
C SER A 8 -21.58 1.60 16.99
N ALA A 9 -21.00 2.44 16.11
CA ALA A 9 -20.04 1.96 15.12
C ALA A 9 -18.82 1.34 15.85
N PRO A 10 -18.44 0.09 15.53
CA PRO A 10 -17.28 -0.54 16.12
C PRO A 10 -16.03 0.32 15.88
N VAL A 11 -15.22 0.52 16.91
CA VAL A 11 -14.00 1.33 16.81
C VAL A 11 -13.03 0.68 15.83
N GLU A 12 -12.85 1.31 14.68
CA GLU A 12 -11.90 0.89 13.65
C GLU A 12 -10.47 1.00 14.16
N ASN A 13 -9.66 0.00 13.84
CA ASN A 13 -8.27 -0.09 14.27
C ASN A 13 -7.45 -0.93 13.30
N VAL A 14 -6.69 -0.27 12.44
CA VAL A 14 -5.79 -0.88 11.45
C VAL A 14 -4.75 -1.79 12.10
N ALA A 15 -4.22 -1.43 13.27
CA ALA A 15 -3.22 -2.24 13.99
C ALA A 15 -3.76 -3.63 14.39
N ASN A 16 -5.07 -3.78 14.47
CA ASN A 16 -5.75 -5.05 14.77
C ASN A 16 -6.61 -5.55 13.60
N LEU A 17 -6.42 -5.00 12.38
CA LEU A 17 -7.20 -5.31 11.18
C LEU A 17 -8.72 -5.18 11.38
N LYS A 18 -9.16 -4.23 12.21
CA LYS A 18 -10.57 -3.95 12.47
C LYS A 18 -11.02 -2.81 11.57
N PHE A 19 -11.80 -3.14 10.55
CA PHE A 19 -12.36 -2.18 9.61
C PHE A 19 -13.89 -2.24 9.63
N GLY A 20 -14.53 -1.13 9.25
CA GLY A 20 -15.97 -1.06 9.00
C GLY A 20 -16.41 -2.00 7.87
N PRO A 21 -17.71 -2.36 7.84
CA PRO A 21 -18.27 -3.26 6.81
C PRO A 21 -18.07 -2.74 5.38
N GLU A 22 -18.00 -1.42 5.18
CA GLU A 22 -17.74 -0.79 3.88
C GLU A 22 -16.33 -1.08 3.31
N PHE A 23 -15.41 -1.57 4.14
CA PHE A 23 -14.00 -1.77 3.78
C PHE A 23 -13.57 -3.24 3.70
N GLN A 24 -14.50 -4.19 3.84
CA GLN A 24 -14.16 -5.63 3.87
C GLN A 24 -13.76 -6.21 2.50
N GLU A 25 -14.34 -5.70 1.41
CA GLU A 25 -14.10 -6.19 0.04
C GLU A 25 -13.54 -5.09 -0.87
N ILE A 26 -12.70 -4.21 -0.32
CA ILE A 26 -12.07 -3.15 -1.09
C ILE A 26 -10.68 -3.55 -1.56
N HIS A 27 -10.31 -3.01 -2.71
CA HIS A 27 -8.93 -3.03 -3.16
C HIS A 27 -8.20 -1.81 -2.60
N VAL A 28 -7.16 -2.03 -1.82
CA VAL A 28 -6.37 -0.95 -1.21
C VAL A 28 -5.22 -0.59 -2.15
N LEU A 29 -5.06 0.71 -2.42
CA LEU A 29 -4.00 1.23 -3.29
C LEU A 29 -2.83 1.78 -2.48
N SER A 30 -1.62 1.52 -2.95
CA SER A 30 -0.40 2.19 -2.47
C SER A 30 -0.29 3.62 -3.01
N ASN A 31 0.55 4.46 -2.36
CA ASN A 31 0.85 5.82 -2.82
C ASN A 31 1.40 5.82 -4.25
N ALA A 32 2.21 4.81 -4.61
CA ALA A 32 2.79 4.69 -5.93
C ALA A 32 1.72 4.47 -7.01
N GLN A 33 0.78 3.57 -6.75
CA GLN A 33 -0.34 3.31 -7.66
C GLN A 33 -1.27 4.52 -7.78
N VAL A 34 -1.57 5.19 -6.66
CA VAL A 34 -2.35 6.43 -6.69
C VAL A 34 -1.64 7.51 -7.50
N ALA A 35 -0.31 7.64 -7.40
CA ALA A 35 0.46 8.60 -8.21
C ALA A 35 0.31 8.34 -9.71
N VAL A 36 0.43 7.07 -10.14
CA VAL A 36 0.23 6.64 -11.54
C VAL A 36 -1.18 7.00 -12.02
N ILE A 37 -2.21 6.61 -11.25
CA ILE A 37 -3.62 6.86 -11.60
C ILE A 37 -3.90 8.37 -11.70
N LEU A 38 -3.42 9.16 -10.74
CA LEU A 38 -3.61 10.61 -10.75
C LEU A 38 -2.81 11.29 -11.88
N GLN A 39 -1.69 10.73 -12.32
CA GLN A 39 -0.96 11.26 -13.47
C GLN A 39 -1.75 11.05 -14.78
N VAL A 40 -2.30 9.85 -14.99
CA VAL A 40 -3.12 9.50 -16.18
C VAL A 40 -4.41 10.32 -16.20
N SER A 41 -5.09 10.42 -15.06
CA SER A 41 -6.33 11.18 -14.93
C SER A 41 -6.10 12.68 -15.15
N ALA A 42 -5.00 13.24 -14.64
CA ALA A 42 -4.65 14.65 -14.86
C ALA A 42 -4.39 14.97 -16.34
N ARG A 43 -3.66 14.11 -17.07
CA ARG A 43 -3.46 14.26 -18.52
C ARG A 43 -4.79 14.26 -19.28
N SER A 44 -5.70 13.40 -18.85
CA SER A 44 -7.03 13.30 -19.46
C SER A 44 -7.91 14.53 -19.17
N ALA A 45 -7.83 15.10 -17.95
CA ALA A 45 -8.52 16.34 -17.60
C ALA A 45 -8.04 17.54 -18.43
N VAL A 46 -6.72 17.66 -18.64
CA VAL A 46 -6.14 18.70 -19.52
C VAL A 46 -6.66 18.56 -20.95
N ASN A 47 -6.74 17.33 -21.49
CA ASN A 47 -7.30 17.10 -22.83
C ASN A 47 -8.79 17.45 -22.94
N ARG A 48 -9.52 17.46 -21.82
CA ARG A 48 -10.95 17.82 -21.75
C ARG A 48 -11.21 19.25 -21.29
N ASP A 49 -10.16 20.05 -21.05
CA ASP A 49 -10.25 21.41 -20.50
C ASP A 49 -10.99 21.46 -19.13
N GLU A 50 -10.79 20.41 -18.31
CA GLU A 50 -11.37 20.29 -16.97
C GLU A 50 -10.37 20.76 -15.91
N GLU A 51 -10.83 21.64 -15.00
CA GLU A 51 -10.01 22.05 -13.86
C GLU A 51 -9.99 20.98 -12.76
N LEU A 52 -8.78 20.57 -12.37
CA LEU A 52 -8.57 19.71 -11.22
C LEU A 52 -8.87 20.47 -9.92
N ASN A 53 -9.70 19.88 -9.05
CA ASN A 53 -10.06 20.49 -7.78
C ASN A 53 -8.90 20.53 -6.77
N GLU A 54 -9.09 21.23 -5.65
CA GLU A 54 -8.04 21.41 -4.63
C GLU A 54 -7.61 20.09 -3.97
N VAL A 55 -8.56 19.20 -3.66
CA VAL A 55 -8.28 17.90 -3.04
C VAL A 55 -7.38 17.09 -3.97
N TYR A 56 -7.70 17.05 -5.27
CA TYR A 56 -6.92 16.38 -6.29
C TYR A 56 -5.47 16.88 -6.30
N ARG A 57 -5.27 18.19 -6.36
CA ARG A 57 -3.93 18.81 -6.39
C ARG A 57 -3.14 18.48 -5.12
N LYS A 58 -3.78 18.52 -3.96
CA LYS A 58 -3.16 18.16 -2.67
C LYS A 58 -2.77 16.69 -2.61
N THR A 59 -3.66 15.79 -3.02
CA THR A 59 -3.38 14.35 -3.07
C THR A 59 -2.25 14.05 -4.06
N GLN A 60 -2.30 14.62 -5.26
CA GLN A 60 -1.25 14.46 -6.27
C GLN A 60 0.11 14.95 -5.75
N HIS A 61 0.15 16.10 -5.09
CA HIS A 61 1.38 16.62 -4.49
C HIS A 61 1.90 15.69 -3.37
N TYR A 62 1.01 15.17 -2.51
CA TYR A 62 1.38 14.24 -1.45
C TYR A 62 2.00 12.95 -2.02
N VAL A 63 1.31 12.30 -2.96
CA VAL A 63 1.79 11.02 -3.50
C VAL A 63 3.07 11.22 -4.33
N ASN A 64 3.21 12.32 -5.07
CA ASN A 64 4.47 12.60 -5.78
C ASN A 64 5.65 12.84 -4.83
N ARG A 65 5.40 13.36 -3.63
CA ARG A 65 6.43 13.63 -2.63
C ARG A 65 6.86 12.36 -1.87
N PHE A 66 5.91 11.50 -1.53
CA PHE A 66 6.13 10.33 -0.68
C PHE A 66 6.11 9.00 -1.44
N ASN A 67 6.10 9.04 -2.77
CA ASN A 67 6.29 7.83 -3.56
C ASN A 67 7.78 7.44 -3.54
N THR A 68 8.08 6.38 -2.79
CA THR A 68 9.42 5.76 -2.68
C THR A 68 9.75 4.87 -3.88
N MET A 69 8.77 4.56 -4.73
CA MET A 69 8.86 3.72 -5.91
C MET A 69 8.64 4.57 -7.17
N THR A 70 9.56 5.52 -7.42
CA THR A 70 9.58 6.30 -8.66
C THR A 70 10.93 6.18 -9.33
N ASN A 71 10.91 6.20 -10.66
CA ASN A 71 12.10 6.43 -11.46
C ASN A 71 11.71 7.30 -12.65
N PRO A 72 12.18 8.56 -12.72
CA PRO A 72 11.86 9.47 -13.83
C PRO A 72 12.38 9.01 -15.19
N GLU A 73 13.39 8.13 -15.21
CA GLU A 73 14.05 7.65 -16.43
C GLU A 73 13.41 6.35 -16.94
N LYS A 74 12.68 5.62 -16.08
CA LYS A 74 12.03 4.36 -16.43
C LYS A 74 10.75 4.61 -17.23
N ASP A 75 10.46 3.72 -18.18
CA ASP A 75 9.21 3.81 -18.93
C ASP A 75 8.00 3.67 -17.98
N HIS A 76 6.94 4.43 -18.26
CA HIS A 76 5.76 4.43 -17.40
C HIS A 76 5.13 3.04 -17.30
N GLN A 77 5.09 2.29 -18.41
CA GLN A 77 4.52 0.95 -18.42
C GLN A 77 5.38 -0.01 -17.58
N GLU A 78 6.71 0.07 -17.70
CA GLU A 78 7.62 -0.73 -16.88
C GLU A 78 7.46 -0.45 -15.38
N LEU A 79 7.21 0.81 -15.00
CA LEU A 79 6.93 1.15 -13.61
C LEU A 79 5.61 0.52 -13.13
N VAL A 80 4.55 0.58 -13.94
CA VAL A 80 3.27 -0.06 -13.60
C VAL A 80 3.45 -1.57 -13.43
N ASP A 81 4.14 -2.21 -14.37
CA ASP A 81 4.36 -3.66 -14.33
C ASP A 81 5.12 -4.10 -13.06
N GLU A 82 6.13 -3.35 -12.63
CA GLU A 82 6.87 -3.66 -11.40
C GLU A 82 6.02 -3.43 -10.13
N LEU A 83 5.16 -2.41 -10.12
CA LEU A 83 4.24 -2.16 -9.00
C LEU A 83 3.19 -3.27 -8.89
N ASP A 84 2.63 -3.71 -10.03
CA ASP A 84 1.66 -4.80 -10.08
C ASP A 84 2.33 -6.13 -9.66
N ASN A 85 3.54 -6.42 -10.15
CA ASN A 85 4.32 -7.58 -9.73
C ASN A 85 4.58 -7.61 -8.22
N LEU A 86 4.91 -6.45 -7.61
CA LEU A 86 5.11 -6.36 -6.17
C LEU A 86 3.81 -6.59 -5.41
N GLN A 87 2.71 -5.95 -5.85
CA GLN A 87 1.42 -6.12 -5.21
C GLN A 87 0.94 -7.57 -5.28
N ASP A 88 1.08 -8.22 -6.43
CA ASP A 88 0.69 -9.62 -6.63
C ASP A 88 1.53 -10.54 -5.75
N ALA A 89 2.85 -10.33 -5.71
CA ALA A 89 3.74 -11.13 -4.88
C ALA A 89 3.41 -11.01 -3.37
N LEU A 90 3.08 -9.81 -2.88
CA LEU A 90 2.65 -9.61 -1.50
C LEU A 90 1.25 -10.17 -1.25
N THR A 91 0.31 -9.98 -2.17
CA THR A 91 -1.07 -10.46 -2.03
C THR A 91 -1.17 -11.99 -2.06
N THR A 92 -0.27 -12.64 -2.79
CA THR A 92 -0.17 -14.10 -2.90
C THR A 92 0.83 -14.72 -1.93
N PHE A 93 1.53 -13.90 -1.14
CA PHE A 93 2.42 -14.40 -0.10
C PHE A 93 1.63 -15.23 0.92
N ARG A 94 2.10 -16.45 1.18
CA ARG A 94 1.50 -17.39 2.13
C ARG A 94 2.58 -18.01 3.00
N LYS A 95 2.29 -18.14 4.29
CA LYS A 95 3.15 -18.87 5.23
C LYS A 95 2.33 -19.88 6.03
N GLU A 96 2.70 -21.15 5.95
CA GLU A 96 2.12 -22.18 6.80
C GLU A 96 2.76 -22.09 8.21
N THR A 97 1.90 -22.15 9.23
CA THR A 97 2.31 -22.23 10.64
C THR A 97 2.56 -23.68 11.05
N ASP A 98 3.22 -23.90 12.19
CA ASP A 98 3.43 -25.24 12.73
C ASP A 98 2.12 -26.00 13.03
N ASP A 99 1.02 -25.26 13.23
CA ASP A 99 -0.33 -25.79 13.47
C ASP A 99 -1.09 -26.09 12.16
N GLY A 100 -0.49 -25.86 10.99
CA GLY A 100 -1.08 -26.07 9.67
C GLY A 100 -2.04 -24.97 9.22
N GLU A 101 -2.10 -23.83 9.92
CA GLU A 101 -2.84 -22.65 9.48
C GLU A 101 -2.02 -21.86 8.45
N GLU A 102 -2.68 -21.44 7.37
CA GLU A 102 -2.07 -20.60 6.33
C GLU A 102 -2.26 -19.11 6.67
N LEU A 103 -1.15 -18.40 6.84
CA LEU A 103 -1.14 -16.95 7.02
C LEU A 103 -0.95 -16.26 5.68
N ASP A 104 -1.83 -15.31 5.39
CA ASP A 104 -1.81 -14.43 4.23
C ASP A 104 -1.73 -12.97 4.64
N LEU A 105 -1.26 -12.06 3.78
CA LEU A 105 -1.26 -10.63 4.08
C LEU A 105 -2.63 -10.00 3.81
N HIS A 106 -3.11 -9.18 4.74
CA HIS A 106 -4.31 -8.37 4.51
C HIS A 106 -4.00 -7.21 3.54
N GLN A 107 -4.97 -6.78 2.73
CA GLN A 107 -4.75 -5.72 1.72
C GLN A 107 -4.23 -4.40 2.32
N ALA A 108 -4.66 -4.06 3.53
CA ALA A 108 -4.13 -2.91 4.26
C ALA A 108 -2.65 -3.07 4.67
N GLU A 109 -2.22 -4.30 5.00
CA GLU A 109 -0.82 -4.60 5.32
C GLU A 109 0.04 -4.53 4.05
N VAL A 110 -0.45 -5.06 2.92
CA VAL A 110 0.21 -4.95 1.62
C VAL A 110 0.46 -3.48 1.25
N ALA A 111 -0.57 -2.64 1.32
CA ALA A 111 -0.43 -1.22 1.02
C ALA A 111 0.48 -0.49 2.02
N ALA A 112 0.43 -0.85 3.31
CA ALA A 112 1.32 -0.29 4.33
C ALA A 112 2.78 -0.67 4.07
N LEU A 113 3.06 -1.94 3.74
CA LEU A 113 4.38 -2.43 3.37
C LEU A 113 4.93 -1.66 2.17
N MET A 114 4.15 -1.52 1.09
CA MET A 114 4.57 -0.78 -0.10
C MET A 114 4.82 0.72 0.16
N ASN A 115 4.14 1.31 1.15
CA ASN A 115 4.24 2.74 1.45
C ASN A 115 5.34 3.08 2.47
N LEU A 116 5.56 2.22 3.46
CA LEU A 116 6.38 2.53 4.64
C LEU A 116 7.75 1.88 4.60
N VAL A 117 7.90 0.73 3.94
CA VAL A 117 9.15 -0.02 3.91
C VAL A 117 10.13 0.64 2.94
N ALA A 118 11.37 0.79 3.41
CA ALA A 118 12.53 1.21 2.63
C ALA A 118 13.56 0.08 2.54
N THR A 119 14.61 0.28 1.73
CA THR A 119 15.62 -0.75 1.48
C THR A 119 16.42 -1.18 2.71
N ASP A 120 16.44 -0.33 3.75
CA ASP A 120 17.16 -0.54 5.01
C ASP A 120 16.23 -0.86 6.19
N THR A 121 14.91 -0.96 5.96
CA THR A 121 13.95 -1.33 7.01
C THR A 121 14.26 -2.72 7.57
N LEU A 122 14.33 -2.79 8.89
CA LEU A 122 14.57 -4.02 9.64
C LEU A 122 13.25 -4.66 10.09
N VAL A 123 13.30 -5.96 10.44
CA VAL A 123 12.13 -6.70 10.94
C VAL A 123 11.48 -6.02 12.14
N GLU A 124 12.28 -5.57 13.12
CA GLU A 124 11.77 -4.87 14.32
C GLU A 124 11.02 -3.58 13.97
N GLU A 125 11.56 -2.78 13.04
CA GLU A 125 10.91 -1.55 12.59
C GLU A 125 9.61 -1.85 11.83
N CYS A 126 9.63 -2.84 10.95
CA CYS A 126 8.45 -3.29 10.20
C CYS A 126 7.31 -3.70 11.14
N LEU A 127 7.61 -4.52 12.16
CA LEU A 127 6.64 -4.94 13.17
C LEU A 127 6.18 -3.79 14.07
N THR A 128 7.03 -2.78 14.31
CA THR A 128 6.65 -1.59 15.08
C THR A 128 5.69 -0.69 14.29
N LEU A 129 5.95 -0.52 12.98
CA LEU A 129 5.12 0.29 12.09
C LEU A 129 3.80 -0.39 11.74
N ILE A 130 3.81 -1.71 11.57
CA ILE A 130 2.67 -2.52 11.14
C ILE A 130 2.47 -3.67 12.15
N PRO A 131 1.93 -3.39 13.34
CA PRO A 131 1.86 -4.36 14.44
C PRO A 131 0.99 -5.59 14.14
N SER A 132 0.06 -5.51 13.19
CA SER A 132 -0.74 -6.67 12.77
C SER A 132 0.10 -7.78 12.13
N LEU A 133 1.30 -7.46 11.63
CA LEU A 133 2.25 -8.43 11.09
C LEU A 133 2.90 -9.32 12.16
N SER A 134 2.74 -9.01 13.45
CA SER A 134 3.33 -9.82 14.54
C SER A 134 2.77 -11.26 14.62
N ARG A 135 1.72 -11.56 13.84
CA ARG A 135 1.20 -12.92 13.66
C ARG A 135 2.11 -13.80 12.81
N PHE A 136 2.99 -13.21 12.00
CA PHE A 136 3.96 -13.95 11.20
C PHE A 136 5.25 -14.20 12.00
N PRO A 137 5.94 -15.32 11.74
CA PRO A 137 7.28 -15.53 12.26
C PRO A 137 8.25 -14.50 11.67
N GLU A 138 9.26 -14.08 12.43
CA GLU A 138 10.25 -13.08 11.98
C GLU A 138 10.93 -13.46 10.66
N ALA A 139 11.19 -14.76 10.44
CA ALA A 139 11.75 -15.26 9.17
C ALA A 139 10.84 -14.96 7.97
N ALA A 140 9.51 -15.02 8.13
CA ALA A 140 8.58 -14.66 7.06
C ALA A 140 8.54 -13.14 6.82
N ILE A 141 8.71 -12.33 7.87
CA ILE A 141 8.83 -10.87 7.71
C ILE A 141 10.11 -10.53 6.96
N ASP A 142 11.22 -11.20 7.27
CA ASP A 142 12.48 -11.01 6.54
C ASP A 142 12.35 -11.39 5.05
N GLU A 143 11.68 -12.51 4.74
CA GLU A 143 11.32 -12.91 3.37
C GLU A 143 10.50 -11.83 2.63
N ILE A 144 9.50 -11.24 3.30
CA ILE A 144 8.68 -10.14 2.75
C ILE A 144 9.54 -8.91 2.48
N LEU A 145 10.40 -8.52 3.43
CA LEU A 145 11.27 -7.36 3.28
C LEU A 145 12.27 -7.57 2.14
N ASP A 146 12.83 -8.76 1.97
CA ASP A 146 13.69 -9.11 0.83
C ASP A 146 12.97 -8.99 -0.51
N LEU A 147 11.71 -9.41 -0.57
CA LEU A 147 10.90 -9.27 -1.76
C LEU A 147 10.68 -7.79 -2.13
N ILE A 148 10.35 -6.95 -1.15
CA ILE A 148 10.19 -5.50 -1.34
C ILE A 148 11.52 -4.87 -1.76
N ARG A 149 12.62 -5.19 -1.08
CA ARG A 149 13.97 -4.71 -1.40
C ARG A 149 14.36 -5.01 -2.84
N SER A 150 14.18 -6.27 -3.25
CA SER A 150 14.51 -6.73 -4.61
C SER A 150 13.74 -5.94 -5.68
N THR A 151 12.45 -5.69 -5.45
CA THR A 151 11.63 -4.95 -6.41
C THR A 151 11.90 -3.44 -6.37
N MET A 152 12.11 -2.85 -5.18
CA MET A 152 12.51 -1.45 -5.07
C MET A 152 13.80 -1.19 -5.84
N ILE A 153 14.82 -2.04 -5.70
CA ILE A 153 16.06 -1.94 -6.46
C ILE A 153 15.78 -1.95 -7.97
N ARG A 154 14.92 -2.86 -8.46
CA ARG A 154 14.54 -2.90 -9.88
C ARG A 154 13.80 -1.66 -10.34
N ILE A 155 13.03 -1.02 -9.47
CA ILE A 155 12.29 0.21 -9.79
C ILE A 155 13.23 1.41 -9.83
N VAL A 156 14.11 1.57 -8.83
CA VAL A 156 14.95 2.76 -8.68
C VAL A 156 16.28 2.72 -9.45
N SER A 157 16.73 1.54 -9.86
CA SER A 157 17.92 1.37 -10.72
C SER A 157 17.58 1.62 -12.18
#